data_AF-A0A7V9C0E2-F1
#
_entry.id   AF-A0A7V9C0E2-F1
#
_cell.length_a   1.000
_cell.length_b   1.000
_cell.length_c   1.000
_cell.angle_alpha   90.00
_cell.angle_beta   90.00
_cell.angle_gamma   90.00
#
_symmetry.space_group_name_H-M   'P 1'
#
loop_
_entity.id
_entity.type
_entity.pdbx_description
1 polymer ?
#
loop_
_entity_poly.entity_id
_entity_poly.type
_entity_poly.pdbx_seq_one_letter_code
_entity_poly.pdbx_strand_id
1 'polypeptide(L)'
;MVHLLREGDRELAERFGGTTGDEIDKFQSLSWRSGPGGAPVLAECDWFTGQVRSQVDGGDHVGFLVEPVGGAVARSGAVPLGFQAVRSIEPGHGA
;
A
#
# COMPACT_ATOMS: atom_id res chain seq x y z
N MET A 1 -5.85 -5.30 -1.84
CA MET A 1 -5.77 -3.89 -2.23
C MET A 1 -4.32 -3.47 -2.25
N VAL A 2 -3.88 -2.79 -3.31
CA VAL A 2 -2.52 -2.27 -3.47
C VAL A 2 -2.62 -0.84 -3.99
N HIS A 3 -1.98 0.11 -3.31
CA HIS A 3 -1.86 1.50 -3.75
C HIS A 3 -0.48 1.73 -4.39
N LEU A 4 -0.43 2.45 -5.51
CA LEU A 4 0.81 2.84 -6.18
C LEU A 4 1.17 4.27 -5.76
N LEU A 5 2.24 4.38 -4.99
CA LEU A 5 2.78 5.67 -4.55
C LEU A 5 3.56 6.36 -5.67
N ARG A 6 3.44 7.68 -5.76
CA ARG A 6 4.18 8.58 -6.65
C ARG A 6 5.19 9.38 -5.85
N GLU A 7 6.17 10.01 -6.50
CA GLU A 7 7.25 10.74 -5.81
C GLU A 7 6.78 11.73 -4.72
N GLY A 8 5.60 12.33 -4.89
CA GLY A 8 4.98 13.22 -3.90
C GLY A 8 4.39 12.54 -2.66
N ASP A 9 4.30 11.21 -2.61
CA ASP A 9 3.62 10.45 -1.55
C ASP A 9 4.58 9.95 -0.46
N ARG A 10 5.73 10.61 -0.27
CA ARG A 10 6.72 10.18 0.74
C ARG A 10 6.12 10.08 2.14
N GLU A 11 5.27 11.02 2.53
CA GLU A 11 4.60 11.02 3.83
C GLU A 11 3.68 9.80 4.01
N LEU A 12 3.05 9.31 2.93
CA LEU A 12 2.27 8.07 2.97
C LEU A 12 3.19 6.86 3.17
N ALA A 13 4.37 6.83 2.50
CA ALA A 13 5.35 5.78 2.72
C ALA A 13 5.86 5.76 4.17
N GLU A 14 6.17 6.93 4.74
CA GLU A 14 6.61 7.07 6.14
C GLU A 14 5.53 6.64 7.11
N ARG A 15 4.29 7.07 6.89
CA ARG A 15 3.15 6.67 7.73
C ARG A 15 2.93 5.16 7.69
N PHE A 16 2.84 4.55 6.50
CA PHE A 16 2.48 3.13 6.41
C PHE A 16 3.65 2.18 6.70
N GLY A 17 4.89 2.58 6.39
CA GLY A 17 6.10 1.77 6.60
C GLY A 17 6.79 2.03 7.94
N GLY A 18 6.74 3.27 8.45
CA GLY A 18 7.48 3.69 9.64
C GLY A 18 6.68 3.74 10.94
N THR A 19 5.42 3.31 10.91
CA THR A 19 4.59 3.17 12.12
C THR A 19 4.00 1.76 12.20
N THR A 20 3.56 1.32 13.38
CA THR A 20 2.78 0.09 13.53
C THR A 20 1.30 0.41 13.81
N GLY A 21 0.42 -0.46 13.32
CA GLY A 21 -1.00 -0.39 13.63
C GLY A 21 -1.31 -0.71 15.10
N ASP A 22 -0.34 -1.23 15.84
CA ASP A 22 -0.47 -1.50 17.28
C ASP A 22 -0.51 -0.19 18.09
N GLU A 23 0.13 0.87 17.58
CA GLU A 23 0.30 2.14 18.28
C GLU A 23 -0.57 3.25 17.71
N ILE A 24 -0.81 3.23 16.39
CA ILE A 24 -1.57 4.28 15.71
C ILE A 24 -2.60 3.73 14.73
N ASP A 25 -3.73 4.44 14.61
CA ASP A 25 -4.59 4.28 13.45
C ASP A 25 -3.93 4.95 12.23
N LYS A 26 -3.30 4.14 11.38
CA LYS A 26 -2.61 4.60 10.16
C LYS A 26 -3.54 5.30 9.16
N PHE A 27 -4.86 5.09 9.24
CA PHE A 27 -5.83 5.76 8.39
C PHE A 27 -6.36 7.06 8.97
N GLN A 28 -6.04 7.36 10.23
CA GLN A 28 -6.42 8.61 10.86
C GLN A 28 -5.89 9.80 10.04
N SER A 29 -6.77 10.74 9.77
CA SER A 29 -6.50 11.94 8.96
C SER A 29 -6.22 11.69 7.47
N LEU A 30 -6.42 10.46 6.97
CA LEU A 30 -6.41 10.18 5.54
C LEU A 30 -7.84 10.16 5.00
N SER A 31 -8.03 10.73 3.81
CA SER A 31 -9.27 10.56 3.06
C SER A 31 -9.25 9.18 2.40
N TRP A 32 -10.22 8.34 2.73
CA TRP A 32 -10.37 7.02 2.11
C TRP A 32 -11.83 6.62 2.02
N ARG A 33 -12.13 5.65 1.16
CA ARG A 33 -13.46 5.07 1.00
C ARG A 33 -13.40 3.56 0.97
N SER A 34 -14.52 2.91 1.26
CA SER A 34 -14.63 1.46 1.06
C SER A 34 -14.54 1.12 -0.42
N GLY A 35 -13.65 0.18 -0.76
CA GLY A 35 -13.44 -0.35 -2.09
C GLY A 35 -13.95 -1.79 -2.24
N PRO A 36 -13.60 -2.47 -3.34
CA PRO A 36 -14.02 -3.85 -3.56
C PRO A 36 -13.57 -4.76 -2.41
N GLY A 37 -14.51 -5.58 -1.90
CA GLY A 37 -14.27 -6.45 -0.75
C GLY A 37 -14.14 -5.72 0.60
N GLY A 38 -14.57 -4.46 0.68
CA GLY A 38 -14.51 -3.66 1.90
C GLY A 38 -13.14 -3.00 2.16
N ALA A 39 -12.12 -3.32 1.36
CA ALA A 39 -10.77 -2.82 1.55
C ALA A 39 -10.67 -1.30 1.39
N PRO A 40 -9.86 -0.60 2.21
CA PRO A 40 -9.74 0.85 2.14
C PRO A 40 -9.04 1.28 0.85
N VAL A 41 -9.64 2.23 0.14
CA VAL A 41 -9.06 2.91 -1.02
C VAL A 41 -8.71 4.33 -0.61
N LEU A 42 -7.42 4.65 -0.56
CA LEU A 42 -6.93 6.00 -0.27
C LEU A 42 -7.31 6.95 -1.41
N ALA A 43 -7.75 8.16 -1.05
CA ALA A 43 -7.94 9.23 -2.01
C ALA A 43 -6.61 9.57 -2.70
N GLU A 44 -6.70 10.05 -3.94
CA GLU A 44 -5.56 10.54 -4.73
C GLU A 44 -4.45 9.52 -4.98
N CYS A 45 -4.67 8.23 -4.70
CA CYS A 45 -3.76 7.15 -5.06
C CYS A 45 -4.29 6.35 -6.25
N ASP A 46 -3.38 5.94 -7.13
CA ASP A 46 -3.68 4.86 -8.09
C ASP A 46 -3.70 3.55 -7.33
N TRP A 47 -4.54 2.61 -7.74
CA TRP A 47 -4.68 1.35 -7.01
C TRP A 47 -5.15 0.22 -7.91
N PHE A 48 -4.89 -1.01 -7.45
CA PHE A 48 -5.56 -2.20 -7.94
C PHE A 48 -5.90 -3.14 -6.78
N THR A 49 -6.85 -4.02 -7.03
CA THR A 49 -7.22 -5.09 -6.10
C THR A 49 -7.49 -6.36 -6.88
N GLY A 50 -7.45 -7.50 -6.19
CA GLY A 50 -7.54 -8.78 -6.84
C GLY A 50 -7.97 -9.90 -5.91
N GLN A 51 -8.32 -11.02 -6.50
CA GLN A 51 -8.62 -12.25 -5.79
C GLN A 51 -7.33 -13.05 -5.59
N VAL A 52 -7.10 -13.52 -4.37
CA VAL A 52 -5.99 -14.44 -4.09
C VAL A 52 -6.31 -15.79 -4.74
N ARG A 53 -5.44 -16.23 -5.65
CA ARG A 53 -5.57 -17.52 -6.37
C ARG A 53 -4.75 -18.62 -5.72
N SER A 54 -3.60 -18.28 -5.17
CA SER A 54 -2.77 -19.21 -4.42
C SER A 54 -1.86 -18.47 -3.45
N GLN A 55 -1.32 -19.24 -2.50
CA GLN A 55 -0.33 -18.80 -1.53
C GLN A 55 0.92 -19.65 -1.75
N VAL A 56 2.09 -19.01 -1.65
CA VAL A 56 3.39 -19.65 -1.75
C VAL A 56 4.11 -19.42 -0.43
N ASP A 57 4.46 -20.51 0.25
CA ASP A 57 5.28 -20.45 1.46
C ASP A 57 6.71 -20.00 1.11
N GLY A 58 7.16 -18.92 1.73
CA GLY A 58 8.49 -18.35 1.60
C GLY A 58 9.30 -18.37 2.91
N GLY A 59 8.83 -19.09 3.94
CA GLY A 59 9.46 -19.10 5.27
C GLY A 59 8.86 -18.04 6.20
N ASP A 60 9.57 -16.93 6.40
CA ASP A 60 9.10 -15.79 7.20
C ASP A 60 8.07 -14.91 6.47
N HIS A 61 7.88 -15.13 5.17
CA HIS A 61 6.90 -14.46 4.33
C HIS A 61 5.98 -15.45 3.61
N VAL A 62 4.77 -15.00 3.30
CA VAL A 62 3.85 -15.69 2.40
C VAL A 62 3.67 -14.84 1.13
N GLY A 63 3.98 -15.44 -0.02
CA GLY A 63 3.69 -14.85 -1.32
C GLY A 63 2.24 -15.09 -1.73
N PHE A 64 1.53 -14.04 -2.16
CA PHE A 64 0.16 -14.16 -2.65
C PHE A 64 0.12 -13.98 -4.17
N LEU A 65 -0.33 -15.01 -4.90
CA LEU A 65 -0.65 -14.87 -6.32
C LEU A 65 -2.04 -14.24 -6.43
N VAL A 66 -2.10 -13.05 -7.01
CA VAL A 66 -3.32 -12.24 -7.08
C VAL A 66 -3.76 -12.08 -8.53
N GLU A 67 -5.00 -12.45 -8.83
CA GLU A 67 -5.66 -12.10 -10.09
C GLU A 67 -6.30 -10.71 -9.96
N PRO A 68 -5.89 -9.71 -10.75
CA PRO A 68 -6.48 -8.37 -10.69
C PRO A 68 -7.96 -8.41 -11.09
N VAL A 69 -8.84 -7.86 -10.26
CA VAL A 69 -10.28 -7.77 -10.53
C VAL A 69 -10.81 -6.33 -10.59
N GLY A 70 -9.97 -5.35 -10.32
CA GLY A 70 -10.33 -3.94 -10.41
C GLY A 70 -9.16 -3.03 -10.08
N GLY A 71 -9.26 -1.78 -10.53
CA GLY A 71 -8.27 -0.75 -10.26
C GLY A 71 -8.72 0.60 -10.81
N ALA A 72 -8.00 1.64 -10.43
CA ALA A 72 -8.17 2.96 -10.99
C ALA A 72 -6.81 3.65 -11.15
N VAL A 73 -6.69 4.42 -12.22
CA VAL A 73 -5.55 5.29 -12.50
C VAL A 73 -6.06 6.72 -12.61
N ALA A 74 -5.71 7.55 -11.64
CA ALA A 74 -5.97 8.98 -11.60
C ALA A 74 -4.71 9.80 -11.91
N ARG A 75 -3.51 9.27 -11.68
CA ARG A 75 -2.22 9.97 -11.81
C ARG A 75 -1.36 9.39 -12.92
N SER A 76 -1.97 9.21 -14.10
CA SER A 76 -1.25 8.74 -15.30
C SER A 76 -0.07 9.67 -15.62
N GLY A 77 1.09 9.09 -15.93
CA GLY A 77 2.32 9.83 -16.23
C GLY A 77 3.12 10.32 -15.03
N ALA A 78 2.60 10.23 -13.80
CA ALA A 78 3.37 10.56 -12.60
C ALA A 78 4.47 9.51 -12.32
N VAL A 79 5.63 9.97 -11.87
CA VAL A 79 6.78 9.09 -11.57
C VAL A 79 6.47 8.25 -10.31
N PRO A 80 6.62 6.91 -10.35
CA PRO A 80 6.45 6.07 -9.17
C PRO A 80 7.48 6.38 -8.07
N LEU A 81 7.06 6.34 -6.81
CA LEU A 81 7.98 6.38 -5.68
C LEU A 81 8.68 5.02 -5.57
N GLY A 82 9.96 4.98 -5.96
CA GLY A 82 10.78 3.77 -5.88
C GLY A 82 11.33 3.52 -4.47
N PHE A 83 11.59 2.25 -4.15
CA PHE A 83 12.13 1.83 -2.86
C PHE A 83 13.43 2.56 -2.46
N GLN A 84 14.32 2.85 -3.43
CA GLN A 84 15.58 3.55 -3.13
C GLN A 84 15.37 4.94 -2.53
N ALA A 85 14.28 5.64 -2.92
CA ALA A 85 13.97 6.96 -2.37
C ALA A 85 13.51 6.90 -0.91
N VAL A 86 13.03 5.74 -0.44
CA VAL A 86 12.43 5.56 0.89
C VAL A 86 13.18 4.56 1.77
N ARG A 87 14.37 4.11 1.34
CA ARG A 87 15.17 3.14 2.09
C ARG A 87 15.57 3.62 3.50
N SER A 88 15.58 4.94 3.72
CA SER A 88 15.92 5.55 5.01
C SER A 88 14.75 5.61 6.00
N ILE A 89 13.56 5.11 5.65
CA ILE A 89 12.43 5.04 6.56
C ILE A 89 12.71 3.92 7.57
N GLU A 90 12.81 4.29 8.85
CA GLU A 90 12.89 3.32 9.95
C GLU A 90 11.58 2.53 10.05
N PRO A 91 11.61 1.18 10.10
CA PRO A 91 10.40 0.37 10.20
C PRO A 91 9.63 0.63 11.49
N GLY A 92 8.31 0.70 11.39
CA GLY A 92 7.43 0.94 12.54
C GLY A 92 7.24 -0.23 13.49
N HIS A 93 7.78 -1.41 13.16
CA HIS A 93 7.83 -2.57 14.03
C HIS A 93 9.21 -3.22 13.87
N GLY A 94 9.76 -3.74 14.98
CA GLY A 94 11.02 -4.48 14.94
C GLY A 94 10.92 -5.69 14.01
N ALA A 95 12.03 -6.02 13.35
CA ALA A 95 12.15 -7.26 12.58
C ALA A 95 12.21 -8.49 13.51
#